data_AF-A0AAJ2P610-F1
#
_entry.id   AF-A0AAJ2P610-F1
#
_cell.length_a   1.000
_cell.length_b   1.000
_cell.length_c   1.000
_cell.angle_alpha   90.00
_cell.angle_beta   90.00
_cell.angle_gamma   90.00
#
_symmetry.space_group_name_H-M   'P 1'
#
loop_
_entity.id
_entity.type
_entity.pdbx_description
1 polymer ?
#
loop_
_entity_poly.entity_id
_entity_poly.type
_entity_poly.pdbx_seq_one_letter_code
_entity_poly.pdbx_strand_id
1 'polypeptide(L)'
;MLWYSQSYRANKRTNIHNAGKTLDSSNNFAVNDEKLDSQTIPENAELNVRTIVFGSNVFDKKLSDFTNQEKYKNMEELLDFAIMEVTFDNEEQAKTITKDWYDDHKDQKSTDKSTVITSDADFLQNEQYEKLPANQFYGLGFPLTEAETSQTLNEFKNKNAWETRKHSVSPYVNKDNGLYFNQDPSNQQLQKGGDLSWSRSYRSFMNKPGLTDIFIAMPYVSNGFIKITKFDSSKNVFSHTPYLFWGLGTLLDNFTGGGGMSGTGIYKDNKLYSLVFATDPRASTAVSLNLRSYGNDYKGYYGEYNLPKYDLIYGSKHQRKSYFQAMQQLYKDKGIKTYLFPNGFDDSQKVDVFGDWN
;
A
#
# COMPACT_ATOMS: atom_id res chain seq x y z
N MET A 1 1.90 2.19 -7.55
CA MET A 1 0.80 2.66 -6.69
C MET A 1 1.18 4.05 -6.23
N LEU A 2 0.51 5.11 -6.70
CA LEU A 2 0.79 6.50 -6.34
C LEU A 2 -0.38 7.01 -5.50
N TRP A 3 -0.16 7.25 -4.21
CA TRP A 3 -1.10 8.04 -3.42
C TRP A 3 -0.33 9.20 -2.79
N TYR A 4 -0.57 10.40 -3.32
CA TYR A 4 -0.05 11.66 -2.80
C TYR A 4 -1.20 12.36 -2.07
N SER A 5 -1.14 12.38 -0.74
CA SER A 5 -2.06 13.18 0.07
C SER A 5 -1.55 14.62 0.09
N GLN A 6 -2.04 15.43 -0.84
CA GLN A 6 -2.28 16.84 -0.59
C GLN A 6 -3.73 17.11 -0.94
N SER A 7 -4.39 17.95 -0.14
CA SER A 7 -5.71 18.52 -0.41
C SER A 7 -5.68 19.32 -1.71
N TYR A 8 -5.70 18.63 -2.84
CA TYR A 8 -5.90 19.19 -4.16
C TYR A 8 -7.40 19.35 -4.36
N ARG A 9 -7.83 20.58 -4.63
CA ARG A 9 -9.10 20.82 -5.32
C ARG A 9 -9.09 19.93 -6.55
N ALA A 10 -10.07 19.04 -6.67
CA ALA A 10 -10.22 18.13 -7.79
C ALA A 10 -10.43 18.92 -9.09
N ASN A 11 -9.33 19.35 -9.72
CA ASN A 11 -9.33 19.74 -11.11
C ASN A 11 -9.31 18.44 -11.92
N LYS A 12 -10.30 18.26 -12.81
CA LYS A 12 -10.48 17.16 -13.78
C LYS A 12 -9.25 16.97 -14.70
N ARG A 13 -8.08 16.54 -14.20
CA ARG A 13 -6.84 16.51 -14.99
C ARG A 13 -5.95 15.27 -14.79
N THR A 14 -6.52 14.08 -14.63
CA THR A 14 -5.76 12.86 -14.93
C THR A 14 -6.67 11.83 -15.57
N ASN A 15 -6.74 11.88 -16.89
CA ASN A 15 -7.14 10.72 -17.67
C ASN A 15 -5.85 10.16 -18.29
N ILE A 16 -5.63 8.85 -18.23
CA ILE A 16 -4.54 8.19 -18.99
C ILE A 16 -5.01 7.93 -20.43
N HIS A 17 -5.62 8.94 -21.06
CA HIS A 17 -6.03 8.89 -22.46
C HIS A 17 -4.82 9.33 -23.30
N ASN A 18 -4.33 8.49 -24.21
CA ASN A 18 -3.33 8.91 -25.20
C ASN A 18 -3.97 9.31 -26.54
N ALA A 19 -5.30 9.44 -26.59
CA ALA A 19 -6.06 9.84 -27.78
C ALA A 19 -5.64 9.07 -29.06
N GLY A 20 -5.28 7.78 -28.92
CA GLY A 20 -4.87 6.92 -30.04
C GLY A 20 -3.46 7.15 -30.61
N LYS A 21 -2.56 7.88 -29.93
CA LYS A 21 -1.16 8.02 -30.36
C LYS A 21 -0.31 6.83 -29.89
N THR A 22 0.66 6.44 -30.71
CA THR A 22 1.67 5.43 -30.36
C THR A 22 2.63 6.01 -29.33
N LEU A 23 2.82 5.32 -28.20
CA LEU A 23 3.85 5.69 -27.22
C LEU A 23 5.23 5.46 -27.85
N ASP A 24 6.05 6.50 -27.93
CA ASP A 24 7.41 6.40 -28.45
C ASP A 24 8.32 5.80 -27.37
N SER A 25 8.72 4.54 -27.57
CA SER A 25 9.57 3.78 -26.64
C SER A 25 11.04 4.24 -26.64
N SER A 26 11.42 5.20 -27.49
CA SER A 26 12.81 5.63 -27.66
C SER A 26 13.29 6.70 -26.67
N ASN A 27 12.37 7.37 -25.94
CA ASN A 27 12.74 8.40 -24.97
C ASN A 27 12.57 7.89 -23.53
N ASN A 28 13.71 7.67 -22.88
CA ASN A 28 13.85 7.33 -21.46
C ASN A 28 12.90 8.14 -20.56
N PHE A 29 11.78 7.55 -20.11
CA PHE A 29 10.89 7.86 -18.96
C PHE A 29 10.65 9.34 -18.52
N ALA A 30 11.11 10.33 -19.27
CA ALA A 30 10.87 11.73 -19.06
C ALA A 30 9.56 12.06 -19.77
N VAL A 31 8.46 11.89 -19.06
CA VAL A 31 7.15 12.39 -19.50
C VAL A 31 7.10 13.91 -19.22
N ASN A 32 7.96 14.65 -19.93
CA ASN A 32 7.66 16.03 -20.31
C ASN A 32 7.43 16.00 -21.82
N ASP A 33 6.40 15.28 -22.24
CA ASP A 33 5.87 15.46 -23.59
C ASP A 33 4.88 16.62 -23.51
N GLU A 34 5.27 17.80 -23.99
CA GLU A 34 4.38 18.97 -24.11
C GLU A 34 3.08 18.65 -24.87
N LYS A 35 3.02 17.52 -25.61
CA LYS A 35 1.81 17.02 -26.28
C LYS A 35 0.80 16.31 -25.38
N LEU A 36 1.17 15.91 -24.16
CA LEU A 36 0.22 15.40 -23.15
C LEU A 36 -0.46 16.55 -22.39
N ASP A 37 0.26 17.64 -22.14
CA ASP A 37 -0.26 18.83 -21.44
C ASP A 37 -1.20 19.70 -22.31
N SER A 38 -1.15 19.54 -23.64
CA SER A 38 -1.96 20.33 -24.57
C SER A 38 -3.31 19.70 -24.95
N GLN A 39 -3.75 18.63 -24.26
CA GLN A 39 -5.01 17.95 -24.62
C GLN A 39 -6.20 18.60 -23.91
N THR A 40 -7.16 19.11 -24.70
CA THR A 40 -8.51 19.42 -24.23
C THR A 40 -9.24 18.11 -23.93
N ILE A 41 -9.27 17.75 -22.64
CA ILE A 41 -10.09 16.63 -22.15
C ILE A 41 -11.56 16.96 -22.46
N PRO A 42 -12.29 16.10 -23.20
CA PRO A 42 -13.72 16.29 -23.44
C PRO A 42 -14.45 16.49 -22.10
N GLU A 43 -15.41 17.42 -22.06
CA GLU A 43 -16.14 17.75 -20.82
C GLU A 43 -16.82 16.53 -20.16
N ASN A 44 -17.12 15.52 -20.99
CA ASN A 44 -17.77 14.25 -20.67
C ASN A 44 -16.82 13.03 -20.75
N ALA A 45 -15.51 13.22 -20.79
CA ALA A 45 -14.58 12.09 -20.79
C ALA A 45 -14.75 11.28 -19.49
N GLU A 46 -15.12 10.00 -19.62
CA GLU A 46 -15.17 9.10 -18.49
C GLU A 46 -13.76 8.90 -17.91
N LEU A 47 -13.69 8.88 -16.58
CA LEU A 47 -12.45 8.55 -15.88
C LEU A 47 -12.08 7.12 -16.23
N ASN A 48 -10.85 6.93 -16.71
CA ASN A 48 -10.32 5.60 -16.99
C ASN A 48 -9.66 4.95 -15.75
N VAL A 49 -9.97 5.47 -14.57
CA VAL A 49 -9.54 4.94 -13.28
C VAL A 49 -10.74 4.88 -12.35
N ARG A 50 -10.90 3.76 -11.66
CA ARG A 50 -11.93 3.58 -10.63
C ARG A 50 -11.35 2.94 -9.37
N THR A 51 -11.89 3.30 -8.21
CA THR A 51 -11.61 2.57 -6.98
C THR A 51 -12.44 1.29 -6.93
N ILE A 52 -11.78 0.15 -6.75
CA ILE A 52 -12.43 -1.15 -6.53
C ILE A 52 -12.74 -1.35 -5.06
N VAL A 53 -11.74 -1.17 -4.21
CA VAL A 53 -11.89 -1.25 -2.76
C VAL A 53 -11.07 -0.17 -2.09
N PHE A 54 -11.63 0.36 -1.01
CA PHE A 54 -10.98 1.32 -0.13
C PHE A 54 -11.09 0.81 1.31
N GLY A 55 -10.01 0.90 2.07
CA GLY A 55 -9.88 0.27 3.38
C GLY A 55 -10.63 0.91 4.54
N SER A 56 -11.74 1.59 4.27
CA SER A 56 -12.66 2.05 5.31
C SER A 56 -13.67 0.96 5.67
N ASN A 57 -14.05 0.84 6.94
CA ASN A 57 -15.11 -0.09 7.38
C ASN A 57 -14.87 -1.54 6.91
N VAL A 58 -13.64 -2.02 7.10
CA VAL A 58 -13.18 -3.35 6.65
C VAL A 58 -13.76 -4.46 7.52
N PHE A 59 -14.02 -4.20 8.80
CA PHE A 59 -14.41 -5.20 9.78
C PHE A 59 -15.90 -5.14 10.13
N ASP A 60 -16.39 -6.25 10.67
CA ASP A 60 -17.75 -6.30 11.19
C ASP A 60 -17.95 -5.50 12.48
N LYS A 61 -16.91 -5.47 13.32
CA LYS A 61 -16.92 -4.73 14.58
C LYS A 61 -16.57 -3.27 14.35
N LYS A 62 -17.21 -2.39 15.11
CA LYS A 62 -16.98 -0.96 15.09
C LYS A 62 -16.20 -0.52 16.30
N LEU A 63 -15.56 0.64 16.20
CA LEU A 63 -14.82 1.21 17.33
C LEU A 63 -15.71 1.42 18.57
N SER A 64 -16.97 1.82 18.37
CA SER A 64 -17.98 2.00 19.42
C SER A 64 -18.20 0.75 20.27
N ASP A 65 -17.91 -0.43 19.72
CA ASP A 65 -18.09 -1.70 20.42
C ASP A 65 -17.01 -1.89 21.51
N PHE A 66 -15.90 -1.16 21.42
CA PHE A 66 -14.74 -1.29 22.32
C PHE A 66 -14.56 -0.09 23.26
N THR A 67 -15.38 0.95 23.15
CA THR A 67 -15.18 2.18 23.93
C THR A 67 -16.47 2.89 24.30
N ASN A 68 -16.53 3.36 25.55
CA ASN A 68 -17.61 4.22 26.04
C ASN A 68 -17.29 5.71 25.87
N GLN A 69 -16.12 6.07 25.35
CA GLN A 69 -15.69 7.46 25.21
C GLN A 69 -16.45 8.14 24.06
N GLU A 70 -17.21 9.18 24.38
CA GLU A 70 -18.08 9.89 23.43
C GLU A 70 -17.34 10.38 22.17
N LYS A 71 -16.11 10.88 22.34
CA LYS A 71 -15.27 11.35 21.23
C LYS A 71 -14.95 10.29 20.17
N TYR A 72 -15.07 9.00 20.51
CA TYR A 72 -14.72 7.88 19.64
C TYR A 72 -15.93 7.11 19.12
N LYS A 73 -17.14 7.33 19.66
CA LYS A 73 -18.35 6.59 19.25
C LYS A 73 -18.71 6.75 17.78
N ASN A 74 -18.38 7.91 17.19
CA ASN A 74 -18.69 8.21 15.80
C ASN A 74 -17.49 8.02 14.86
N MET A 75 -16.40 7.45 15.35
CA MET A 75 -15.24 7.11 14.52
C MET A 75 -15.35 5.68 14.02
N GLU A 76 -14.85 5.48 12.81
CA GLU A 76 -14.78 4.18 12.14
C GLU A 76 -13.31 3.79 11.91
N GLU A 77 -13.05 2.61 11.38
CA GLU A 77 -11.71 2.10 11.10
C GLU A 77 -11.24 2.34 9.67
N LEU A 78 -9.95 2.64 9.55
CA LEU A 78 -9.25 2.75 8.28
C LEU A 78 -7.99 1.89 8.30
N LEU A 79 -7.94 0.94 7.39
CA LEU A 79 -6.71 0.31 6.93
C LEU A 79 -6.26 1.15 5.74
N ASP A 80 -5.07 1.76 5.78
CA ASP A 80 -4.60 2.61 4.68
C ASP A 80 -4.20 1.78 3.45
N PHE A 81 -5.21 1.36 2.70
CA PHE A 81 -5.08 0.64 1.44
C PHE A 81 -6.20 1.02 0.48
N ALA A 82 -5.88 0.94 -0.80
CA ALA A 82 -6.85 1.02 -1.87
C ALA A 82 -6.42 0.10 -3.02
N ILE A 83 -7.40 -0.42 -3.75
CA ILE A 83 -7.16 -1.05 -5.04
C ILE A 83 -7.94 -0.26 -6.07
N MET A 84 -7.25 0.07 -7.16
CA MET A 84 -7.82 0.79 -8.29
C MET A 84 -7.77 -0.10 -9.51
N GLU A 85 -8.79 0.01 -10.35
CA GLU A 85 -8.78 -0.52 -11.71
C GLU A 85 -8.50 0.65 -12.66
N VAL A 86 -7.62 0.38 -13.62
CA VAL A 86 -7.23 1.33 -14.66
C VAL A 86 -7.59 0.71 -16.00
N THR A 87 -8.36 1.43 -16.79
CA THR A 87 -8.73 1.04 -18.15
C THR A 87 -7.80 1.73 -19.13
N PHE A 88 -7.22 0.96 -20.04
CA PHE A 88 -6.38 1.47 -21.12
C PHE A 88 -7.20 1.58 -22.41
N ASP A 89 -6.79 2.48 -23.30
CA ASP A 89 -7.46 2.72 -24.59
C ASP A 89 -7.41 1.45 -25.47
N ASN A 90 -6.33 0.67 -25.36
CA ASN A 90 -6.14 -0.59 -26.05
C ASN A 90 -5.08 -1.47 -25.36
N GLU A 91 -4.96 -2.72 -25.80
CA GLU A 91 -4.03 -3.71 -25.25
C GLU A 91 -2.57 -3.31 -25.41
N GLU A 92 -2.17 -2.68 -26.52
CA GLU A 92 -0.78 -2.27 -26.75
C GLU A 92 -0.33 -1.18 -25.77
N GLN A 93 -1.21 -0.24 -25.43
CA GLN A 93 -0.95 0.74 -24.38
C GLN A 93 -0.80 0.05 -23.01
N ALA A 94 -1.68 -0.91 -22.70
CA ALA A 94 -1.59 -1.68 -21.46
C ALA A 94 -0.26 -2.44 -21.37
N LYS A 95 0.14 -3.16 -22.43
CA LYS A 95 1.43 -3.85 -22.52
C LYS A 95 2.61 -2.90 -22.38
N THR A 96 2.55 -1.72 -23.00
CA THR A 96 3.65 -0.75 -22.91
C THR A 96 3.83 -0.23 -21.50
N ILE A 97 2.73 0.13 -20.81
CA ILE A 97 2.76 0.66 -19.44
C ILE A 97 3.10 -0.43 -18.43
N THR A 98 2.71 -1.67 -18.68
CA THR A 98 2.92 -2.82 -17.79
C THR A 98 3.99 -3.78 -18.30
N LYS A 99 4.90 -3.32 -19.15
CA LYS A 99 5.77 -4.17 -19.99
C LYS A 99 6.45 -5.30 -19.23
N ASP A 100 7.15 -4.98 -18.15
CA ASP A 100 7.87 -5.98 -17.36
C ASP A 100 6.91 -7.03 -16.78
N TRP A 101 5.77 -6.55 -16.23
CA TRP A 101 4.72 -7.43 -15.75
C TRP A 101 4.12 -8.30 -16.86
N TYR A 102 3.86 -7.74 -18.04
CA TYR A 102 3.34 -8.48 -19.18
C TYR A 102 4.33 -9.55 -19.64
N ASP A 103 5.60 -9.20 -19.79
CA ASP A 103 6.65 -10.11 -20.26
C ASP A 103 6.89 -11.28 -19.30
N ASP A 104 6.85 -11.03 -17.99
CA ASP A 104 7.04 -12.07 -16.96
C ASP A 104 5.86 -13.06 -16.86
N HIS A 105 4.68 -12.65 -17.33
CA HIS A 105 3.42 -13.39 -17.10
C HIS A 105 2.69 -13.83 -18.36
N LYS A 106 3.11 -13.41 -19.56
CA LYS A 106 2.47 -13.78 -20.84
C LYS A 106 2.44 -15.29 -21.10
N ASP A 107 3.43 -16.02 -20.59
CA ASP A 107 3.59 -17.47 -20.80
C ASP A 107 3.14 -18.30 -19.58
N GLN A 108 2.83 -17.66 -18.44
CA GLN A 108 2.35 -18.38 -17.26
C GLN A 108 0.90 -18.82 -17.49
N LYS A 109 0.68 -20.14 -17.51
CA LYS A 109 -0.67 -20.68 -17.59
C LYS A 109 -1.45 -20.24 -16.35
N SER A 110 -2.66 -19.72 -16.55
CA SER A 110 -3.55 -19.20 -15.49
C SER A 110 -3.94 -20.23 -14.42
N THR A 111 -3.45 -21.46 -14.46
CA THR A 111 -3.73 -22.54 -13.49
C THR A 111 -2.57 -22.79 -12.53
N ASP A 112 -1.43 -22.12 -12.68
CA ASP A 112 -0.34 -22.24 -11.72
C ASP A 112 -0.69 -21.46 -10.43
N LYS A 113 -0.65 -22.16 -9.28
CA LYS A 113 -0.85 -21.57 -7.95
C LYS A 113 0.44 -20.99 -7.36
N SER A 114 1.58 -21.11 -8.04
CA SER A 114 2.83 -20.39 -7.70
C SER A 114 2.69 -18.86 -7.79
N THR A 115 1.58 -18.39 -8.35
CA THR A 115 1.17 -17.00 -8.61
C THR A 115 0.70 -16.21 -7.39
N VAL A 116 0.81 -16.76 -6.17
CA VAL A 116 0.50 -16.02 -4.95
C VAL A 116 1.47 -14.84 -4.82
N ILE A 117 1.01 -13.66 -5.22
CA ILE A 117 1.79 -12.43 -5.14
C ILE A 117 1.93 -11.91 -3.71
N THR A 118 1.13 -12.42 -2.76
CA THR A 118 1.10 -11.97 -1.37
C THR A 118 1.78 -12.97 -0.43
N SER A 119 2.53 -12.49 0.55
CA SER A 119 3.17 -13.34 1.55
C SER A 119 2.13 -13.98 2.48
N ASP A 120 2.39 -15.23 2.87
CA ASP A 120 1.64 -16.00 3.88
C ASP A 120 2.35 -16.06 5.23
N ALA A 121 3.43 -15.28 5.41
CA ALA A 121 4.17 -15.23 6.66
C ALA A 121 3.28 -14.77 7.83
N ASP A 122 3.28 -15.55 8.91
CA ASP A 122 2.60 -15.23 10.18
C ASP A 122 3.64 -15.02 11.28
N PHE A 123 4.17 -13.80 11.34
CA PHE A 123 5.14 -13.44 12.37
C PHE A 123 4.51 -13.17 13.74
N LEU A 124 3.19 -13.28 13.90
CA LEU A 124 2.59 -13.32 15.24
C LEU A 124 2.87 -14.68 15.92
N GLN A 125 3.18 -15.73 15.15
CA GLN A 125 3.73 -16.98 15.69
C GLN A 125 5.18 -16.83 16.10
N ASN A 126 5.49 -17.23 17.34
CA ASN A 126 6.87 -17.21 17.85
C ASN A 126 7.80 -18.04 16.96
N GLU A 127 7.36 -19.22 16.50
CA GLU A 127 8.21 -20.09 15.69
C GLU A 127 8.66 -19.44 14.37
N GLN A 128 7.78 -18.71 13.69
CA GLN A 128 8.14 -18.00 12.45
C GLN A 128 8.98 -16.76 12.75
N TYR A 129 8.62 -16.01 13.80
CA TYR A 129 9.33 -14.78 14.17
C TYR A 129 10.78 -15.06 14.62
N GLU A 130 10.99 -16.05 15.49
CA GLU A 130 12.32 -16.39 16.02
C GLU A 130 13.25 -16.99 14.94
N LYS A 131 12.67 -17.57 13.88
CA LYS A 131 13.41 -18.11 12.73
C LYS A 131 13.59 -17.10 11.59
N LEU A 132 13.07 -15.88 11.73
CA LEU A 132 13.17 -14.84 10.70
C LEU A 132 14.64 -14.48 10.48
N PRO A 133 15.20 -14.72 9.28
CA PRO A 133 16.56 -14.28 9.00
C PRO A 133 16.65 -12.76 9.00
N ALA A 134 17.82 -12.22 9.31
CA ALA A 134 18.06 -10.78 9.22
C ALA A 134 17.92 -10.27 7.78
N ASN A 135 17.45 -9.02 7.65
CA ASN A 135 17.44 -8.26 6.39
C ASN A 135 16.68 -8.93 5.22
N GLN A 136 15.51 -9.52 5.48
CA GLN A 136 14.72 -10.27 4.49
C GLN A 136 13.62 -9.47 3.79
N PHE A 137 13.41 -8.21 4.19
CA PHE A 137 12.38 -7.36 3.60
C PHE A 137 12.97 -6.44 2.55
N TYR A 138 12.35 -6.33 1.39
CA TYR A 138 12.79 -5.44 0.32
C TYR A 138 11.70 -4.44 -0.02
N GLY A 139 12.05 -3.16 -0.09
CA GLY A 139 11.20 -2.09 -0.57
C GLY A 139 11.94 -1.24 -1.59
N LEU A 140 11.23 -0.81 -2.62
CA LEU A 140 11.68 0.19 -3.60
C LEU A 140 10.56 1.23 -3.77
N GLY A 141 10.81 2.42 -3.25
CA GLY A 141 9.92 3.56 -3.35
C GLY A 141 10.51 4.66 -4.24
N PHE A 142 9.67 5.62 -4.60
CA PHE A 142 10.06 6.84 -5.33
C PHE A 142 9.54 8.09 -4.60
N PRO A 143 9.99 8.34 -3.36
CA PRO A 143 9.58 9.53 -2.62
C PRO A 143 10.17 10.80 -3.23
N LEU A 144 9.63 11.94 -2.79
CA LEU A 144 10.23 13.24 -3.02
C LEU A 144 11.69 13.24 -2.57
N THR A 145 12.56 13.76 -3.44
CA THR A 145 14.00 13.87 -3.23
C THR A 145 14.35 14.77 -2.03
N GLU A 146 13.41 15.55 -1.51
CA GLU A 146 13.59 16.35 -0.30
C GLU A 146 14.04 15.53 0.93
N ALA A 147 13.74 14.23 0.98
CA ALA A 147 14.16 13.35 2.07
C ALA A 147 15.56 12.75 1.91
N GLU A 148 16.24 13.01 0.79
CA GLU A 148 17.64 12.64 0.66
C GLU A 148 18.50 13.34 1.71
N THR A 149 19.57 12.66 2.14
CA THR A 149 20.49 13.21 3.12
C THR A 149 21.50 14.13 2.44
N SER A 150 22.16 15.01 3.21
CA SER A 150 23.25 15.84 2.69
C SER A 150 24.47 15.02 2.21
N GLN A 151 24.52 13.73 2.54
CA GLN A 151 25.53 12.80 2.04
C GLN A 151 25.24 12.44 0.58
N THR A 152 24.00 12.08 0.25
CA THR A 152 23.60 11.64 -1.10
C THR A 152 23.30 12.82 -2.03
N LEU A 153 22.73 13.91 -1.50
CA LEU A 153 22.45 15.14 -2.22
C LEU A 153 23.01 16.36 -1.47
N ASN A 154 24.17 16.84 -1.89
CA ASN A 154 24.84 17.95 -1.21
C ASN A 154 24.42 19.30 -1.81
N GLU A 155 23.96 20.23 -0.96
CA GLU A 155 23.43 21.53 -1.42
C GLU A 155 24.44 22.41 -2.15
N PHE A 156 25.72 22.33 -1.80
CA PHE A 156 26.78 23.15 -2.38
C PHE A 156 27.33 22.55 -3.67
N LYS A 157 27.40 21.21 -3.75
CA LYS A 157 27.87 20.50 -4.95
C LYS A 157 26.77 20.33 -6.00
N ASN A 158 25.52 20.19 -5.58
CA ASN A 158 24.38 19.83 -6.42
C ASN A 158 23.26 20.89 -6.33
N LYS A 159 23.62 22.18 -6.35
CA LYS A 159 22.68 23.30 -6.12
C LYS A 159 21.35 23.18 -6.88
N ASN A 160 21.38 22.95 -8.19
CA ASN A 160 20.15 22.85 -8.99
C ASN A 160 19.25 21.68 -8.57
N ALA A 161 19.83 20.50 -8.30
CA ALA A 161 19.08 19.34 -7.84
C ALA A 161 18.56 19.53 -6.41
N TRP A 162 19.36 20.19 -5.55
CA TRP A 162 18.93 20.59 -4.21
C TRP A 162 17.75 21.55 -4.26
N GLU A 163 17.79 22.58 -5.10
CA GLU A 163 16.71 23.59 -5.20
C GLU A 163 15.41 23.00 -5.77
N THR A 164 15.49 21.98 -6.63
CA THR A 164 14.31 21.37 -7.28
C THR A 164 13.78 20.12 -6.56
N ARG A 165 14.38 19.71 -5.43
CA ARG A 165 14.07 18.44 -4.74
C ARG A 165 12.63 18.26 -4.25
N LYS A 166 11.87 19.34 -4.12
CA LYS A 166 10.43 19.32 -3.79
C LYS A 166 9.53 18.92 -4.95
N HIS A 167 10.09 18.88 -6.15
CA HIS A 167 9.40 18.59 -7.41
C HIS A 167 10.04 17.44 -8.18
N SER A 168 11.00 16.73 -7.57
CA SER A 168 11.62 15.54 -8.12
C SER A 168 11.46 14.37 -7.16
N VAL A 169 11.54 13.17 -7.71
CA VAL A 169 11.54 11.91 -6.95
C VAL A 169 12.86 11.18 -7.14
N SER A 170 13.23 10.39 -6.14
CA SER A 170 14.47 9.60 -6.14
C SER A 170 14.16 8.15 -5.79
N PRO A 171 14.84 7.15 -6.40
CA PRO A 171 14.73 5.78 -5.94
C PRO A 171 15.18 5.67 -4.49
N TYR A 172 14.36 5.05 -3.64
CA TYR A 172 14.65 4.85 -2.23
C TYR A 172 14.47 3.38 -1.89
N VAL A 173 15.50 2.77 -1.32
CA VAL A 173 15.52 1.36 -0.94
C VAL A 173 15.76 1.23 0.55
N ASN A 174 15.23 0.18 1.17
CA ASN A 174 15.40 -0.07 2.60
C ASN A 174 16.77 -0.67 2.93
N LYS A 175 17.84 0.04 2.58
CA LYS A 175 19.23 -0.39 2.79
C LYS A 175 20.00 0.63 3.61
N ASP A 176 21.05 0.15 4.26
CA ASP A 176 21.98 1.01 4.99
C ASP A 176 22.55 2.11 4.08
N ASN A 177 22.46 3.37 4.51
CA ASN A 177 22.95 4.53 3.77
C ASN A 177 24.45 4.47 3.46
N GLY A 178 25.24 3.77 4.29
CA GLY A 178 26.66 3.54 4.03
C GLY A 178 26.93 2.75 2.74
N LEU A 179 25.95 1.98 2.26
CA LEU A 179 26.05 1.27 0.99
C LEU A 179 25.92 2.18 -0.23
N TYR A 180 25.40 3.40 -0.08
CA TYR A 180 25.21 4.32 -1.20
C TYR A 180 26.53 4.63 -1.93
N PHE A 181 27.63 4.74 -1.18
CA PHE A 181 28.97 5.00 -1.73
C PHE A 181 29.76 3.73 -2.03
N ASN A 182 29.15 2.55 -1.84
CA ASN A 182 29.82 1.29 -2.08
C ASN A 182 29.71 0.89 -3.55
N GLN A 183 30.86 0.82 -4.23
CA GLN A 183 30.95 0.43 -5.64
C GLN A 183 31.34 -1.05 -5.83
N ASP A 184 31.54 -1.81 -4.75
CA ASP A 184 31.92 -3.21 -4.79
C ASP A 184 30.67 -4.10 -4.91
N PRO A 185 30.37 -4.65 -6.11
CA PRO A 185 29.20 -5.50 -6.31
C PRO A 185 29.29 -6.83 -5.54
N SER A 186 30.46 -7.20 -5.02
CA SER A 186 30.64 -8.42 -4.22
C SER A 186 30.25 -8.25 -2.75
N ASN A 187 29.97 -7.03 -2.31
CA ASN A 187 29.52 -6.78 -0.94
C ASN A 187 28.19 -7.51 -0.67
N GLN A 188 28.23 -8.51 0.22
CA GLN A 188 27.07 -9.31 0.58
C GLN A 188 25.91 -8.49 1.18
N GLN A 189 26.17 -7.31 1.73
CA GLN A 189 25.13 -6.41 2.22
C GLN A 189 24.27 -5.85 1.07
N LEU A 190 24.79 -5.78 -0.16
CA LEU A 190 24.02 -5.41 -1.35
C LEU A 190 22.99 -6.49 -1.73
N GLN A 191 23.18 -7.74 -1.34
CA GLN A 191 22.23 -8.82 -1.62
C GLN A 191 21.08 -8.90 -0.61
N LYS A 192 21.13 -8.10 0.46
CA LYS A 192 20.16 -8.11 1.55
C LYS A 192 19.25 -6.89 1.48
N GLY A 193 18.09 -7.00 2.13
CA GLY A 193 17.13 -5.91 2.29
C GLY A 193 17.34 -5.18 3.62
N GLY A 194 16.23 -4.71 4.19
CA GLY A 194 16.17 -4.12 5.52
C GLY A 194 15.58 -5.09 6.56
N ASP A 195 15.85 -4.81 7.83
CA ASP A 195 15.32 -5.57 8.97
C ASP A 195 14.09 -4.90 9.60
N LEU A 196 13.49 -5.61 10.54
CA LEU A 196 12.47 -5.10 11.44
C LEU A 196 13.04 -4.04 12.38
N SER A 197 12.36 -2.89 12.48
CA SER A 197 12.78 -1.81 13.37
C SER A 197 12.52 -2.12 14.84
N TRP A 198 13.52 -1.83 15.67
CA TRP A 198 13.42 -1.97 17.13
C TRP A 198 12.85 -0.74 17.84
N SER A 199 12.39 0.25 17.07
CA SER A 199 11.85 1.50 17.60
C SER A 199 10.78 1.26 18.67
N ARG A 200 11.03 1.81 19.86
CA ARG A 200 10.12 1.66 21.02
C ARG A 200 8.85 2.51 20.88
N SER A 201 8.91 3.58 20.09
CA SER A 201 7.82 4.55 19.93
C SER A 201 6.56 3.96 19.31
N TYR A 202 6.70 2.86 18.55
CA TYR A 202 5.59 2.22 17.83
C TYR A 202 5.33 0.79 18.29
N ARG A 203 5.81 0.40 19.47
CA ARG A 203 5.72 -0.98 19.94
C ARG A 203 4.39 -1.24 20.64
N SER A 204 3.61 -2.19 20.14
CA SER A 204 2.49 -2.80 20.89
C SER A 204 2.82 -4.22 21.37
N PHE A 205 3.65 -4.96 20.63
CA PHE A 205 4.10 -6.30 21.01
C PHE A 205 5.46 -6.24 21.71
N MET A 206 5.50 -6.64 22.99
CA MET A 206 6.73 -6.56 23.79
C MET A 206 7.81 -7.55 23.35
N ASN A 207 7.42 -8.74 22.90
CA ASN A 207 8.30 -9.84 22.52
C ASN A 207 8.52 -9.98 21.01
N LYS A 208 7.94 -9.09 20.20
CA LYS A 208 8.08 -9.08 18.74
C LYS A 208 8.42 -7.68 18.22
N PRO A 209 9.62 -7.15 18.53
CA PRO A 209 10.11 -5.90 17.95
C PRO A 209 9.87 -5.83 16.44
N GLY A 210 9.41 -4.68 15.98
CA GLY A 210 9.10 -4.45 14.57
C GLY A 210 7.75 -4.97 14.09
N LEU A 211 6.99 -5.69 14.90
CA LEU A 211 5.55 -5.84 14.70
C LEU A 211 4.80 -4.87 15.59
N THR A 212 3.67 -4.37 15.10
CA THR A 212 2.81 -3.47 15.86
C THR A 212 1.34 -3.65 15.51
N ASP A 213 0.48 -3.31 16.45
CA ASP A 213 -0.94 -3.11 16.21
C ASP A 213 -1.11 -1.60 16.05
N ILE A 214 -1.45 -1.19 14.82
CA ILE A 214 -1.53 0.22 14.45
C ILE A 214 -2.58 0.94 15.29
N PHE A 215 -3.70 0.28 15.63
CA PHE A 215 -4.75 0.91 16.42
C PHE A 215 -4.29 1.20 17.87
N ILE A 216 -3.47 0.32 18.45
CA ILE A 216 -2.93 0.52 19.80
C ILE A 216 -1.79 1.54 19.79
N ALA A 217 -0.82 1.37 18.90
CA ALA A 217 0.44 2.13 18.96
C ALA A 217 0.37 3.48 18.23
N MET A 218 -0.46 3.59 17.19
CA MET A 218 -0.53 4.76 16.31
C MET A 218 -1.91 4.91 15.62
N PRO A 219 -3.00 5.09 16.39
CA PRO A 219 -4.34 5.27 15.80
C PRO A 219 -4.49 6.61 15.03
N TYR A 220 -3.51 7.51 15.18
CA TYR A 220 -3.42 8.80 14.49
C TYR A 220 -2.06 8.93 13.81
N VAL A 221 -2.04 9.59 12.65
CA VAL A 221 -0.81 10.01 12.00
C VAL A 221 -0.83 11.52 11.81
N SER A 222 0.30 12.18 12.07
CA SER A 222 0.41 13.64 12.04
C SER A 222 -0.56 14.30 13.04
N ASN A 223 -1.30 15.34 12.62
CA ASN A 223 -2.08 16.20 13.50
C ASN A 223 -3.50 15.70 13.83
N GLY A 224 -3.88 14.46 13.48
CA GLY A 224 -5.19 13.92 13.88
C GLY A 224 -5.68 12.70 13.11
N PHE A 225 -7.01 12.55 13.08
CA PHE A 225 -7.72 11.48 12.37
C PHE A 225 -7.99 11.86 10.91
N ILE A 226 -8.09 10.85 10.04
CA ILE A 226 -8.52 11.05 8.66
C ILE A 226 -10.04 11.26 8.62
N LYS A 227 -10.51 12.16 7.77
CA LYS A 227 -11.94 12.34 7.49
C LYS A 227 -12.22 11.93 6.05
N ILE A 228 -13.06 10.91 5.87
CA ILE A 228 -13.57 10.57 4.53
C ILE A 228 -14.85 11.38 4.33
N THR A 229 -14.88 12.14 3.24
CA THR A 229 -16.02 12.97 2.87
C THR A 229 -16.83 12.27 1.79
N LYS A 230 -18.12 12.09 2.03
CA LYS A 230 -19.05 11.48 1.07
C LYS A 230 -20.21 12.42 0.78
N PHE A 231 -20.50 12.62 -0.50
CA PHE A 231 -21.70 13.32 -0.93
C PHE A 231 -22.92 12.40 -0.83
N ASP A 232 -23.95 12.85 -0.11
CA ASP A 232 -25.26 12.23 -0.05
C ASP A 232 -26.17 12.94 -1.06
N SER A 233 -26.38 12.32 -2.22
CA SER A 233 -27.22 12.87 -3.29
C SER A 233 -28.70 12.99 -2.90
N SER A 234 -29.18 12.15 -1.98
CA SER A 234 -30.57 12.20 -1.52
C SER A 234 -30.86 13.43 -0.65
N LYS A 235 -29.84 13.92 0.06
CA LYS A 235 -29.92 15.10 0.94
C LYS A 235 -29.22 16.33 0.38
N ASN A 236 -28.51 16.19 -0.74
CA ASN A 236 -27.68 17.22 -1.35
C ASN A 236 -26.67 17.85 -0.37
N VAL A 237 -26.03 17.04 0.48
CA VAL A 237 -25.05 17.48 1.49
C VAL A 237 -23.82 16.59 1.53
N PHE A 238 -22.69 17.16 1.95
CA PHE A 238 -21.51 16.39 2.30
C PHE A 238 -21.59 15.88 3.75
N SER A 239 -21.31 14.60 3.92
CA SER A 239 -21.12 13.95 5.21
C SER A 239 -19.64 13.67 5.43
N HIS A 240 -19.19 13.78 6.68
CA HIS A 240 -17.80 13.56 7.06
C HIS A 240 -17.74 12.50 8.14
N THR A 241 -17.08 11.38 7.85
CA THR A 241 -16.86 10.34 8.84
C THR A 241 -15.39 10.38 9.26
N PRO A 242 -15.08 10.47 10.56
CA PRO A 242 -13.73 10.39 11.09
C PRO A 242 -13.27 8.93 11.21
N TYR A 243 -11.98 8.68 10.97
CA TYR A 243 -11.39 7.35 10.96
C TYR A 243 -10.10 7.27 11.77
N LEU A 244 -9.94 6.14 12.46
CA LEU A 244 -8.69 5.76 13.13
C LEU A 244 -7.96 4.70 12.32
N PHE A 245 -6.63 4.77 12.34
CA PHE A 245 -5.83 3.74 11.70
C PHE A 245 -5.87 2.43 12.48
N TRP A 246 -5.90 1.34 11.73
CA TRP A 246 -6.02 0.00 12.26
C TRP A 246 -5.29 -0.98 11.36
N GLY A 247 -4.91 -2.13 11.92
CA GLY A 247 -4.32 -3.26 11.22
C GLY A 247 -3.07 -3.75 11.92
N LEU A 248 -2.55 -4.88 11.44
CA LEU A 248 -1.21 -5.33 11.78
C LEU A 248 -0.23 -4.46 10.99
N GLY A 249 0.73 -3.87 11.70
CA GLY A 249 1.80 -3.09 11.12
C GLY A 249 3.14 -3.78 11.25
N THR A 250 4.01 -3.53 10.28
CA THR A 250 5.43 -3.90 10.32
C THR A 250 6.28 -2.64 10.27
N LEU A 251 7.20 -2.50 11.22
CA LEU A 251 8.17 -1.42 11.31
C LEU A 251 9.45 -1.84 10.61
N LEU A 252 9.97 -1.01 9.72
CA LEU A 252 11.15 -1.33 8.91
C LEU A 252 12.27 -0.33 9.20
N ASP A 253 13.45 -0.85 9.46
CA ASP A 253 14.68 -0.04 9.55
C ASP A 253 15.13 0.41 8.16
N ASN A 254 15.92 1.50 8.14
CA ASN A 254 16.55 2.04 6.94
C ASN A 254 15.58 2.41 5.80
N PHE A 255 14.31 2.68 6.10
CA PHE A 255 13.30 2.98 5.07
C PHE A 255 12.53 4.29 5.27
N THR A 256 13.17 5.30 5.84
CA THR A 256 12.56 6.60 6.14
C THR A 256 12.68 7.59 4.99
N GLY A 257 11.95 7.35 3.90
CA GLY A 257 11.84 8.28 2.78
C GLY A 257 10.91 9.47 3.04
N GLY A 258 10.76 10.34 2.05
CA GLY A 258 9.93 11.55 2.13
C GLY A 258 8.46 11.33 1.78
N GLY A 259 7.74 12.43 1.58
CA GLY A 259 6.40 12.37 0.99
C GLY A 259 6.42 11.61 -0.34
N GLY A 260 5.41 10.77 -0.58
CA GLY A 260 5.37 9.86 -1.74
C GLY A 260 5.86 8.44 -1.47
N MET A 261 6.34 8.13 -0.26
CA MET A 261 6.60 6.74 0.17
C MET A 261 5.33 5.88 0.30
N SER A 262 4.19 6.48 0.62
CA SER A 262 2.95 5.76 0.90
C SER A 262 2.50 4.89 -0.29
N GLY A 263 2.11 3.65 -0.01
CA GLY A 263 1.78 2.65 -1.02
C GLY A 263 2.98 1.89 -1.61
N THR A 264 4.21 2.19 -1.18
CA THR A 264 5.39 1.40 -1.56
C THR A 264 5.25 -0.03 -1.05
N GLY A 265 5.39 -1.01 -1.95
CA GLY A 265 5.33 -2.43 -1.60
C GLY A 265 6.57 -2.89 -0.86
N ILE A 266 6.36 -3.71 0.17
CA ILE A 266 7.39 -4.40 0.93
C ILE A 266 7.27 -5.88 0.63
N TYR A 267 8.35 -6.50 0.19
CA TYR A 267 8.38 -7.88 -0.26
C TYR A 267 9.21 -8.74 0.68
N LYS A 268 8.74 -9.96 0.93
CA LYS A 268 9.48 -11.03 1.59
C LYS A 268 9.42 -12.27 0.69
N ASP A 269 10.56 -12.86 0.38
CA ASP A 269 10.68 -14.01 -0.53
C ASP A 269 9.97 -13.77 -1.88
N ASN A 270 10.15 -12.56 -2.43
CA ASN A 270 9.50 -12.07 -3.66
C ASN A 270 7.97 -11.97 -3.62
N LYS A 271 7.35 -12.09 -2.42
CA LYS A 271 5.91 -11.91 -2.23
C LYS A 271 5.62 -10.62 -1.46
N LEU A 272 4.65 -9.85 -1.94
CA LEU A 272 4.16 -8.63 -1.31
C LEU A 272 3.60 -8.94 0.07
N TYR A 273 4.22 -8.37 1.09
CA TYR A 273 3.91 -8.64 2.50
C TYR A 273 3.15 -7.47 3.14
N SER A 274 3.61 -6.25 2.90
CA SER A 274 2.99 -5.03 3.45
C SER A 274 3.12 -3.85 2.50
N LEU A 275 2.38 -2.79 2.79
CA LEU A 275 2.44 -1.50 2.08
C LEU A 275 2.91 -0.43 3.04
N VAL A 276 3.92 0.36 2.65
CA VAL A 276 4.35 1.51 3.46
C VAL A 276 3.18 2.46 3.63
N PHE A 277 2.91 2.76 4.89
CA PHE A 277 1.81 3.60 5.34
C PHE A 277 2.34 4.98 5.75
N ALA A 278 3.35 4.99 6.61
CA ALA A 278 3.96 6.21 7.15
C ALA A 278 5.46 6.02 7.37
N THR A 279 6.17 7.13 7.60
CA THR A 279 7.59 7.13 7.94
C THR A 279 7.85 8.13 9.06
N ASP A 280 8.69 7.76 10.04
CA ASP A 280 9.21 8.70 11.04
C ASP A 280 10.75 8.66 11.05
N PRO A 281 11.39 9.64 10.37
CA PRO A 281 12.85 9.77 10.35
C PRO A 281 13.49 9.91 11.74
N ARG A 282 12.79 10.48 12.73
CA ARG A 282 13.33 10.67 14.09
C ARG A 282 13.40 9.34 14.85
N ALA A 283 12.46 8.45 14.54
CA ALA A 283 12.43 7.09 15.06
C ALA A 283 13.16 6.09 14.15
N SER A 284 13.75 6.56 13.05
CA SER A 284 14.46 5.78 12.02
C SER A 284 13.64 4.60 11.45
N THR A 285 12.32 4.74 11.36
CA THR A 285 11.44 3.64 10.94
C THR A 285 10.41 4.06 9.90
N ALA A 286 10.16 3.18 8.93
CA ALA A 286 8.90 3.17 8.21
C ALA A 286 7.88 2.32 8.97
N VAL A 287 6.61 2.68 8.88
CA VAL A 287 5.48 1.86 9.30
C VAL A 287 4.77 1.40 8.04
N SER A 288 4.55 0.10 7.92
CA SER A 288 3.81 -0.50 6.82
C SER A 288 2.57 -1.23 7.35
N LEU A 289 1.48 -1.21 6.59
CA LEU A 289 0.28 -2.01 6.84
C LEU A 289 0.46 -3.38 6.20
N ASN A 290 0.38 -4.44 7.00
CA ASN A 290 0.40 -5.81 6.50
C ASN A 290 -0.87 -6.11 5.70
N LEU A 291 -0.72 -6.79 4.55
CA LEU A 291 -1.86 -7.22 3.74
C LEU A 291 -2.69 -8.32 4.42
N ARG A 292 -2.07 -9.07 5.32
CA ARG A 292 -2.69 -10.14 6.10
C ARG A 292 -2.35 -10.02 7.57
N SER A 293 -3.35 -10.27 8.42
CA SER A 293 -3.20 -10.48 9.86
C SER A 293 -3.88 -11.79 10.24
N TYR A 294 -3.18 -12.64 11.00
CA TYR A 294 -3.75 -13.85 11.58
C TYR A 294 -4.53 -13.58 12.88
N GLY A 295 -4.50 -12.32 13.34
CA GLY A 295 -5.13 -11.85 14.56
C GLY A 295 -4.29 -12.11 15.81
N ASN A 296 -4.55 -11.35 16.87
CA ASN A 296 -3.90 -11.55 18.16
C ASN A 296 -4.91 -11.35 19.30
N ASP A 297 -5.03 -12.37 20.15
CA ASP A 297 -5.82 -12.31 21.38
C ASP A 297 -4.97 -11.73 22.52
N TYR A 298 -5.35 -10.53 22.98
CA TYR A 298 -4.67 -9.81 24.06
C TYR A 298 -5.08 -10.28 25.46
N LYS A 299 -5.86 -11.37 25.58
CA LYS A 299 -6.27 -11.97 26.87
C LYS A 299 -6.96 -10.97 27.78
N GLY A 300 -7.74 -10.06 27.20
CA GLY A 300 -8.49 -9.03 27.92
C GLY A 300 -7.68 -7.80 28.34
N TYR A 301 -6.38 -7.71 28.03
CA TYR A 301 -5.54 -6.58 28.44
C TYR A 301 -6.05 -5.23 27.92
N TYR A 302 -6.64 -5.22 26.71
CA TYR A 302 -7.30 -4.06 26.10
C TYR A 302 -8.84 -4.14 26.14
N GLY A 303 -9.40 -4.82 27.14
CA GLY A 303 -10.83 -5.10 27.23
C GLY A 303 -11.27 -6.11 26.16
N GLU A 304 -12.37 -5.83 25.44
CA GLU A 304 -12.88 -6.71 24.38
C GLU A 304 -12.11 -6.59 23.06
N TYR A 305 -11.19 -5.64 22.96
CA TYR A 305 -10.41 -5.43 21.75
C TYR A 305 -9.36 -6.52 21.55
N ASN A 306 -9.31 -7.05 20.34
CA ASN A 306 -8.28 -7.96 19.83
C ASN A 306 -7.86 -7.49 18.44
N LEU A 307 -6.59 -7.74 18.07
CA LEU A 307 -6.14 -7.47 16.71
C LEU A 307 -6.94 -8.37 15.76
N PRO A 308 -7.68 -7.81 14.79
CA PRO A 308 -8.53 -8.60 13.91
C PRO A 308 -7.70 -9.47 12.96
N LYS A 309 -8.29 -10.62 12.61
CA LYS A 309 -7.82 -11.47 11.52
C LYS A 309 -8.41 -10.96 10.21
N TYR A 310 -7.56 -10.73 9.21
CA TYR A 310 -7.99 -10.19 7.91
C TYR A 310 -7.02 -10.51 6.79
N ASP A 311 -7.53 -10.50 5.56
CA ASP A 311 -6.72 -10.50 4.34
C ASP A 311 -7.31 -9.50 3.34
N LEU A 312 -6.53 -8.51 2.93
CA LEU A 312 -7.01 -7.42 2.08
C LEU A 312 -7.32 -7.87 0.63
N ILE A 313 -6.80 -9.02 0.21
CA ILE A 313 -7.01 -9.59 -1.13
C ILE A 313 -8.14 -10.63 -1.10
N TYR A 314 -8.03 -11.66 -0.27
CA TYR A 314 -8.93 -12.82 -0.25
C TYR A 314 -10.10 -12.67 0.73
N GLY A 315 -9.97 -11.81 1.75
CA GLY A 315 -10.95 -11.65 2.82
C GLY A 315 -10.81 -12.69 3.96
N SER A 316 -11.63 -12.52 5.00
CA SER A 316 -11.78 -13.45 6.14
C SER A 316 -13.24 -13.51 6.60
N LYS A 317 -13.61 -14.50 7.44
CA LYS A 317 -14.99 -14.72 7.91
C LYS A 317 -15.68 -13.46 8.48
N HIS A 318 -14.94 -12.62 9.20
CA HIS A 318 -15.47 -11.43 9.91
C HIS A 318 -15.04 -10.10 9.26
N GLN A 319 -14.72 -10.16 7.97
CA GLN A 319 -14.29 -9.03 7.16
C GLN A 319 -15.36 -8.70 6.10
N ARG A 320 -15.77 -7.43 6.06
CA ARG A 320 -16.77 -6.89 5.13
C ARG A 320 -16.23 -6.56 3.76
N LYS A 321 -14.96 -6.13 3.70
CA LYS A 321 -14.33 -5.63 2.47
C LYS A 321 -12.97 -6.25 2.23
N SER A 322 -12.79 -6.80 1.04
CA SER A 322 -11.54 -7.26 0.47
C SER A 322 -11.59 -7.04 -1.04
N TYR A 323 -10.47 -7.21 -1.73
CA TYR A 323 -10.45 -7.20 -3.19
C TYR A 323 -11.45 -8.22 -3.78
N PHE A 324 -11.43 -9.46 -3.30
CA PHE A 324 -12.31 -10.52 -3.78
C PHE A 324 -13.79 -10.15 -3.62
N GLN A 325 -14.19 -9.69 -2.42
CA GLN A 325 -15.56 -9.28 -2.14
C GLN A 325 -16.00 -8.08 -3.00
N ALA A 326 -15.11 -7.10 -3.19
CA ALA A 326 -15.40 -5.94 -4.02
C ALA A 326 -15.57 -6.31 -5.50
N MET A 327 -14.69 -7.16 -6.03
CA MET A 327 -14.79 -7.65 -7.40
C MET A 327 -16.06 -8.49 -7.60
N GLN A 328 -16.39 -9.37 -6.65
CA GLN A 328 -17.63 -10.15 -6.65
C GLN A 328 -18.87 -9.23 -6.70
N GLN A 329 -18.89 -8.16 -5.90
CA GLN A 329 -20.02 -7.20 -5.91
C GLN A 329 -20.12 -6.40 -7.21
N LEU A 330 -19.00 -5.95 -7.77
CA LEU A 330 -18.97 -5.08 -8.95
C LEU A 330 -19.19 -5.84 -10.27
N TYR A 331 -18.76 -7.10 -10.31
CA TYR A 331 -18.68 -7.92 -11.52
C TYR A 331 -19.46 -9.22 -11.43
N LYS A 332 -20.39 -9.33 -10.48
CA LYS A 332 -21.34 -10.45 -10.40
C LYS A 332 -21.97 -10.72 -11.77
N ASP A 333 -21.99 -11.99 -12.17
CA ASP A 333 -22.58 -12.49 -13.42
C ASP A 333 -21.95 -11.94 -14.72
N LYS A 334 -20.83 -11.20 -14.63
CA LYS A 334 -20.10 -10.67 -15.81
C LYS A 334 -18.95 -11.57 -16.27
N GLY A 335 -18.68 -12.66 -15.56
CA GLY A 335 -17.62 -13.62 -15.92
C GLY A 335 -16.21 -13.02 -15.93
N ILE A 336 -15.98 -11.92 -15.21
CA ILE A 336 -14.67 -11.26 -15.16
C ILE A 336 -13.67 -12.15 -14.43
N LYS A 337 -12.47 -12.24 -15.00
CA LYS A 337 -11.33 -12.98 -14.49
C LYS A 337 -10.15 -12.05 -14.36
N THR A 338 -9.27 -12.34 -13.42
CA THR A 338 -8.00 -11.63 -13.27
C THR A 338 -6.88 -12.62 -13.13
N TYR A 339 -5.65 -12.12 -13.18
CA TYR A 339 -4.47 -12.94 -12.95
C TYR A 339 -4.52 -13.67 -11.59
N LEU A 340 -5.00 -12.99 -10.54
CA LEU A 340 -5.16 -13.55 -9.19
C LEU A 340 -6.37 -14.48 -9.05
N PHE A 341 -7.41 -14.26 -9.85
CA PHE A 341 -8.65 -15.03 -9.83
C PHE A 341 -8.99 -15.51 -11.25
N PRO A 342 -8.24 -16.50 -11.77
CA PRO A 342 -8.37 -16.98 -13.14
C PRO A 342 -9.70 -17.68 -13.41
N ASN A 343 -10.36 -18.13 -12.34
CA ASN A 343 -11.67 -18.75 -12.39
C ASN A 343 -12.81 -17.77 -12.03
N GLY A 344 -12.49 -16.48 -11.83
CA GLY A 344 -13.45 -15.45 -11.44
C GLY A 344 -13.72 -15.39 -9.94
N PHE A 345 -14.82 -14.75 -9.57
CA PHE A 345 -15.12 -14.30 -8.20
C PHE A 345 -16.37 -14.96 -7.58
N ASP A 346 -16.78 -16.12 -8.10
CA ASP A 346 -17.87 -16.90 -7.51
C ASP A 346 -17.46 -17.47 -6.15
N ASP A 347 -18.41 -17.70 -5.25
CA ASP A 347 -18.13 -18.22 -3.90
C ASP A 347 -17.34 -19.54 -3.91
N SER A 348 -17.53 -20.37 -4.95
CA SER A 348 -16.77 -21.62 -5.15
C SER A 348 -15.29 -21.41 -5.45
N GLN A 349 -14.89 -20.20 -5.86
CA GLN A 349 -13.51 -19.82 -6.19
C GLN A 349 -12.82 -19.09 -5.04
N LYS A 350 -13.51 -18.90 -3.92
CA LYS A 350 -12.97 -18.23 -2.75
C LYS A 350 -11.79 -19.02 -2.17
N VAL A 351 -10.71 -18.32 -1.86
CA VAL A 351 -9.53 -18.91 -1.23
C VAL A 351 -9.65 -18.75 0.29
N ASP A 352 -9.70 -19.87 1.01
CA ASP A 352 -9.64 -19.87 2.47
C ASP A 352 -8.18 -19.84 2.94
N VAL A 353 -7.67 -18.64 3.21
CA VAL A 353 -6.28 -18.47 3.68
C VAL A 353 -6.12 -18.72 5.18
N PHE A 354 -7.24 -18.91 5.90
CA PHE A 354 -7.26 -19.09 7.36
C PHE A 354 -7.89 -20.40 7.83
N GLY A 355 -8.57 -21.12 6.93
CA GLY A 355 -9.36 -22.31 7.24
C GLY A 355 -10.62 -22.03 8.06
N ASP A 356 -11.18 -20.80 8.01
CA ASP A 356 -12.27 -20.36 8.90
C ASP A 356 -13.58 -19.95 8.22
N TRP A 357 -13.71 -20.14 6.89
CA TRP A 357 -14.96 -19.79 6.20
C TRP A 357 -16.14 -20.71 6.57
N ASN A 358 -15.87 -21.96 6.98
CA ASN A 358 -16.89 -22.96 7.31
C ASN A 358 -17.41 -22.86 8.74
#